data_AF-A0A2M8BR02-F1
#
_entry.id   AF-A0A2M8BR02-F1
#
_cell.length_a   1.000
_cell.length_b   1.000
_cell.length_c   1.000
_cell.angle_alpha   90.00
_cell.angle_beta   90.00
_cell.angle_gamma   90.00
#
_symmetry.space_group_name_H-M   'P 1'
#
loop_
_entity.id
_entity.type
_entity.pdbx_description
1 polymer ?
#
loop_
_entity_poly.entity_id
_entity_poly.type
_entity_poly.pdbx_seq_one_letter_code
_entity_poly.pdbx_strand_id
1 'polypeptide(L)'
;MLVLLSRHPPPGRPEFRLHCRGCLDRKAPTLAERPFLMHTVGLIVNPKAHGLSSNPELLRSILAIDENNVQAALCPDLNALPELLTGFLDQGLDVIVGAGGDGTLHHLLNGWVSSTDKTARSPLFVPLPLG
;
A
#
# COMPACT_ATOMS: atom_id res chain seq x y z
N MET A 1 -2.20 -22.00 5.95
CA MET A 1 -0.85 -22.48 6.30
C MET A 1 0.04 -22.36 5.08
N LEU A 2 0.93 -21.36 5.06
CA LEU A 2 1.84 -21.09 3.95
C LEU A 2 3.09 -21.95 4.13
N VAL A 3 3.47 -22.76 3.14
CA VAL A 3 4.70 -23.56 3.20
C VAL A 3 5.60 -23.12 2.05
N LEU A 4 6.69 -22.42 2.37
CA LEU A 4 7.76 -22.07 1.45
C LEU A 4 8.71 -23.27 1.34
N LEU A 5 8.66 -24.01 0.24
CA LEU A 5 9.67 -25.02 -0.08
C LEU A 5 10.66 -24.44 -1.09
N SER A 6 11.87 -24.17 -0.63
CA SER A 6 13.02 -23.92 -1.48
C SER A 6 13.59 -25.25 -1.95
N ARG A 7 13.65 -25.45 -3.27
CA ARG A 7 14.62 -26.38 -3.87
C ARG A 7 15.39 -25.58 -4.93
N HIS A 8 16.58 -25.13 -4.52
CA HIS A 8 17.67 -24.53 -5.28
C HIS A 8 17.38 -24.13 -6.74
N PRO A 9 17.35 -22.83 -7.09
CA PRO A 9 17.51 -22.39 -8.47
C PRO A 9 19.01 -22.18 -8.81
N PRO A 10 19.45 -22.45 -10.04
CA PRO A 10 20.73 -21.97 -10.57
C PRO A 10 20.69 -20.44 -10.81
N PRO A 11 21.85 -19.78 -10.99
CA PRO A 11 21.94 -18.32 -10.89
C PRO A 11 21.35 -17.64 -12.13
N GLY A 12 20.49 -16.63 -11.91
CA GLY A 12 20.03 -15.75 -12.98
C GLY A 12 18.69 -15.04 -12.78
N ARG A 13 17.78 -15.58 -11.96
CA ARG A 13 16.52 -14.95 -11.48
C ARG A 13 15.79 -15.94 -10.57
N PRO A 14 15.44 -15.61 -9.32
CA PRO A 14 14.54 -16.47 -8.55
C PRO A 14 13.11 -16.32 -9.09
N GLU A 15 12.59 -17.35 -9.78
CA GLU A 15 11.15 -17.49 -10.00
C GLU A 15 10.51 -18.00 -8.70
N PHE A 16 9.81 -17.12 -7.99
CA PHE A 16 8.93 -17.53 -6.89
C PHE A 16 7.55 -17.88 -7.47
N ARG A 17 7.22 -19.17 -7.56
CA ARG A 17 5.85 -19.61 -7.88
C ARG A 17 5.06 -19.82 -6.60
N LEU A 18 4.09 -18.93 -6.36
CA LEU A 18 3.06 -19.10 -5.33
C LEU A 18 2.14 -20.26 -5.73
N HIS A 19 2.36 -21.44 -5.14
CA HIS A 19 1.46 -22.58 -5.30
C HIS A 19 0.33 -22.50 -4.26
N CYS A 20 -0.84 -21.99 -4.67
CA CYS A 20 -2.09 -22.25 -3.96
C CYS A 20 -2.55 -23.68 -4.29
N ARG A 21 -2.61 -24.56 -3.28
CA ARG A 21 -2.97 -25.99 -3.42
C ARG A 21 -4.38 -26.29 -3.98
N GLY A 22 -5.18 -25.27 -4.29
CA GLY A 22 -6.55 -25.41 -4.84
C GLY A 22 -6.76 -24.92 -6.28
N CYS A 23 -5.72 -24.45 -6.99
CA CYS A 23 -5.87 -23.80 -8.30
C CYS A 23 -5.26 -24.58 -9.49
N LEU A 24 -4.97 -25.87 -9.34
CA LEU A 24 -4.05 -26.62 -10.20
C LEU A 24 -4.45 -26.82 -11.68
N ASP A 25 -5.66 -26.44 -12.12
CA ASP A 25 -6.09 -26.67 -13.51
C ASP A 25 -6.40 -25.41 -14.33
N ARG A 26 -6.15 -24.20 -13.80
CA ARG A 26 -6.31 -22.98 -14.61
C ARG A 26 -4.93 -22.44 -14.96
N LYS A 27 -4.59 -22.46 -16.26
CA LYS A 27 -3.48 -21.68 -16.82
C LYS A 27 -3.52 -20.30 -16.17
N ALA A 28 -2.49 -19.97 -15.39
CA ALA A 28 -2.35 -18.62 -14.86
C ALA A 28 -2.32 -17.69 -16.08
N PRO A 29 -3.22 -16.71 -16.19
CA PRO A 29 -3.19 -15.79 -17.31
C PRO A 29 -1.83 -15.10 -17.32
N THR A 30 -1.23 -15.02 -18.50
CA THR A 30 0.03 -14.29 -18.71
C THR A 30 -0.19 -12.84 -18.30
N LEU A 31 0.85 -12.19 -17.74
CA LEU A 31 0.82 -10.78 -17.31
C LEU A 31 0.31 -9.80 -18.39
N ALA A 32 0.30 -10.21 -19.65
CA ALA A 32 -0.19 -9.45 -20.81
C ALA A 32 -1.72 -9.46 -20.99
N GLU A 33 -2.46 -10.35 -20.32
CA GLU A 33 -3.92 -10.53 -20.52
C GLU A 33 -4.79 -9.95 -19.39
N ARG A 34 -4.15 -9.35 -18.38
CA ARG A 34 -4.89 -8.59 -17.39
C ARG A 34 -5.03 -7.17 -17.94
N PRO A 35 -6.24 -6.62 -18.13
CA PRO A 35 -6.34 -5.16 -18.05
C PRO A 35 -5.65 -4.84 -16.71
N PHE A 36 -4.57 -4.05 -16.73
CA PHE A 36 -3.99 -3.56 -15.49
C PHE A 36 -5.16 -2.99 -14.71
N LEU A 37 -5.59 -3.70 -13.67
CA LEU A 37 -6.61 -3.22 -12.76
C LEU A 37 -6.07 -1.85 -12.36
N MET A 38 -6.74 -0.78 -12.81
CA MET A 38 -6.32 0.57 -12.49
C MET A 38 -6.55 0.74 -11.00
N HIS A 39 -5.57 0.29 -10.22
CA HIS A 39 -5.61 0.36 -8.78
C HIS A 39 -5.61 1.83 -8.40
N THR A 40 -6.64 2.20 -7.65
CA THR A 40 -6.76 3.51 -7.05
C THR A 40 -5.90 3.53 -5.78
N VAL A 41 -5.06 4.54 -5.67
CA VAL A 41 -4.03 4.65 -4.63
C VAL A 41 -4.36 5.85 -3.76
N GLY A 42 -4.48 5.64 -2.45
CA GLY A 42 -4.49 6.69 -1.45
C GLY A 42 -3.09 6.89 -0.89
N LEU A 43 -2.56 8.10 -0.97
CA LEU A 43 -1.26 8.48 -0.42
C LEU A 43 -1.45 9.42 0.78
N ILE A 44 -1.15 8.94 1.98
CA ILE A 44 -1.21 9.76 3.19
C ILE A 44 0.20 10.19 3.59
N VAL A 45 0.44 11.50 3.61
CA VAL A 45 1.76 12.09 3.79
C VAL A 45 1.88 12.74 5.15
N ASN A 46 2.80 12.27 5.99
CA ASN A 46 3.15 12.90 7.25
C ASN A 46 4.35 13.84 7.06
N PRO A 47 4.15 15.17 6.91
CA PRO A 47 5.24 16.11 6.65
C PRO A 47 6.23 16.23 7.81
N LYS A 48 5.87 15.74 9.01
CA LYS A 48 6.74 15.73 10.19
C LYS A 48 7.70 14.55 10.23
N ALA A 49 7.58 13.59 9.32
CA ALA A 49 8.52 12.47 9.23
C ALA A 49 9.95 12.99 8.94
N HIS A 50 10.99 12.36 9.52
CA HIS A 50 12.35 12.91 9.47
C HIS A 50 12.85 13.09 8.03
N GLY A 51 12.59 12.12 7.16
CA GLY A 51 12.97 12.16 5.75
C GLY A 51 12.27 13.25 4.94
N LEU A 52 11.11 13.74 5.39
CA LEU A 52 10.36 14.83 4.72
C LEU A 52 10.66 16.20 5.31
N SER A 53 10.74 16.28 6.64
CA SER A 53 11.07 17.51 7.34
C SER A 53 12.50 17.98 7.05
N SER A 54 13.44 17.05 6.82
CA SER A 54 14.81 17.35 6.40
C SER A 54 14.98 17.59 4.90
N ASN A 55 13.95 17.27 4.08
CA ASN A 55 14.00 17.41 2.63
C ASN A 55 12.70 18.00 2.04
N PRO A 56 12.55 19.34 2.07
CA PRO A 56 11.36 20.03 1.55
C PRO A 56 11.09 19.79 0.06
N GLU A 57 12.13 19.54 -0.75
CA GLU A 57 11.96 19.23 -2.18
C GLU A 57 11.34 17.85 -2.40
N LEU A 58 11.66 16.87 -1.55
CA LEU A 58 11.02 15.56 -1.58
C LEU A 58 9.53 15.67 -1.21
N LEU A 59 9.20 16.45 -0.18
CA LEU A 59 7.80 16.71 0.17
C LEU A 59 7.04 17.36 -1.00
N ARG A 60 7.63 18.39 -1.64
CA ARG A 60 7.03 19.02 -2.83
C ARG A 60 6.84 18.02 -3.96
N SER A 61 7.84 17.16 -4.21
CA SER A 61 7.77 16.15 -5.27
C SER A 61 6.65 15.14 -5.02
N ILE A 62 6.45 14.73 -3.76
CA ILE A 62 5.36 13.84 -3.36
C ILE A 62 4.00 14.52 -3.50
N LEU A 63 3.89 15.79 -3.12
CA LEU A 63 2.64 16.55 -3.24
C LEU A 63 2.31 16.94 -4.70
N ALA A 64 3.31 16.93 -5.58
CA ALA A 64 3.15 17.17 -7.00
C ALA A 64 2.75 15.92 -7.79
N ILE A 65 2.56 14.77 -7.13
CA ILE A 65 2.00 13.57 -7.78
C ILE A 65 0.55 13.87 -8.15
N ASP A 66 0.33 14.13 -9.44
CA ASP A 66 -0.98 14.34 -10.05
C ASP A 66 -1.19 13.26 -11.11
N GLU A 67 -1.78 12.14 -10.67
CA GLU A 67 -2.08 10.99 -11.51
C GLU A 67 -3.56 10.64 -11.33
N ASN A 68 -4.25 10.29 -12.42
CA ASN A 68 -5.70 10.05 -12.42
C ASN A 68 -6.16 8.97 -11.41
N ASN A 69 -5.23 8.13 -10.92
CA ASN A 69 -5.50 7.06 -9.97
C ASN A 69 -4.81 7.25 -8.60
N VAL A 70 -4.22 8.42 -8.31
CA VAL A 70 -3.57 8.71 -7.03
C VAL A 70 -4.29 9.87 -6.34
N GLN A 71 -4.74 9.64 -5.10
CA GLN A 71 -5.26 10.68 -4.23
C GLN A 71 -4.29 10.91 -3.08
N ALA A 72 -3.69 12.10 -3.02
CA ALA A 72 -2.78 12.47 -1.95
C ALA A 72 -3.48 13.32 -0.88
N ALA A 73 -3.22 13.03 0.39
CA ALA A 73 -3.69 13.82 1.52
C ALA A 73 -2.53 14.10 2.50
N LEU A 74 -2.43 15.36 2.93
CA LEU A 74 -1.52 15.76 4.00
C LEU A 74 -2.11 15.41 5.36
N CYS A 75 -1.31 14.74 6.19
CA CYS A 75 -1.64 14.38 7.54
C CYS A 75 -1.04 15.39 8.52
N PRO A 76 -1.82 16.32 9.11
CA PRO A 76 -1.28 17.37 9.98
C PRO A 76 -0.63 16.81 11.26
N ASP A 77 -1.16 15.70 11.79
CA ASP A 77 -0.62 14.92 12.89
C ASP A 77 -1.21 13.50 12.90
N LEU A 78 -0.67 12.61 13.73
CA LEU A 78 -1.07 11.20 13.77
C LEU A 78 -2.51 10.96 14.25
N ASN A 79 -3.16 11.93 14.89
CA ASN A 79 -4.56 11.80 15.33
C ASN A 79 -5.54 12.01 14.17
N ALA A 80 -5.11 12.67 13.08
CA ALA A 80 -5.91 12.84 11.87
C ALA A 80 -5.90 11.60 10.95
N LEU A 81 -4.95 10.66 11.16
CA LEU A 81 -4.81 9.47 10.32
C LEU A 81 -6.07 8.61 10.21
N PRO A 82 -6.81 8.33 11.31
CA PRO A 82 -8.01 7.50 11.21
C PRO A 82 -9.09 8.11 10.32
N GLU A 83 -9.32 9.43 10.41
CA GLU A 83 -10.31 10.12 9.59
C GLU A 83 -9.93 10.13 8.11
N LEU A 84 -8.66 10.44 7.80
CA LEU A 84 -8.13 10.37 6.43
C LEU A 84 -8.23 8.96 5.86
N LEU A 85 -7.91 7.95 6.67
CA LEU A 85 -8.02 6.55 6.28
C LEU A 85 -9.47 6.15 6.00
N THR A 86 -10.42 6.54 6.86
CA THR A 86 -11.86 6.29 6.60
C THR A 86 -12.28 6.92 5.28
N GLY A 87 -11.91 8.18 5.01
CA GLY A 87 -12.21 8.82 3.73
C GLY A 87 -11.62 8.10 2.51
N PHE A 88 -10.47 7.45 2.66
CA PHE A 88 -9.87 6.63 1.60
C PHE A 88 -10.54 5.26 1.45
N LEU A 89 -10.95 4.64 2.55
CA LEU A 89 -11.67 3.36 2.54
C LEU A 89 -13.08 3.52 1.94
N ASP A 90 -13.79 4.59 2.29
CA ASP A 90 -15.14 4.89 1.78
C ASP A 90 -15.15 5.12 0.26
N GLN A 91 -14.05 5.62 -0.28
CA GLN A 91 -13.84 5.78 -1.72
C GLN A 91 -13.42 4.48 -2.43
N GLY A 92 -13.22 3.40 -1.68
CA GLY A 92 -12.85 2.09 -2.23
C GLY A 92 -11.43 2.07 -2.81
N LEU A 93 -10.49 2.82 -2.22
CA LEU A 93 -9.10 2.80 -2.66
C LEU A 93 -8.47 1.42 -2.44
N ASP A 94 -7.82 0.89 -3.48
CA ASP A 94 -7.23 -0.46 -3.48
C ASP A 94 -5.92 -0.54 -2.69
N VAL A 95 -5.15 0.56 -2.70
CA VAL A 95 -3.80 0.64 -2.12
C VAL A 95 -3.72 1.88 -1.25
N ILE A 96 -3.23 1.74 -0.03
CA ILE A 96 -2.99 2.85 0.89
C ILE A 96 -1.48 2.94 1.16
N VAL A 97 -0.87 4.03 0.72
CA VAL A 97 0.54 4.34 0.92
C VAL A 97 0.67 5.28 2.12
N GLY A 98 1.43 4.85 3.13
CA GLY A 98 1.79 5.70 4.27
C GLY A 98 3.18 6.28 4.09
N ALA A 99 3.27 7.57 3.74
CA ALA A 99 4.52 8.31 3.59
C ALA A 99 4.92 8.93 4.94
N GLY A 100 5.72 8.18 5.71
CA GLY A 100 6.15 8.57 7.05
C GLY A 100 7.07 7.53 7.69
N GLY A 101 7.14 7.52 9.03
CA GLY A 101 7.87 6.51 9.80
C GLY A 101 6.98 5.39 10.34
N ASP A 102 7.54 4.54 11.20
CA ASP A 102 6.83 3.42 11.83
C ASP A 102 5.55 3.86 12.55
N GLY A 103 5.56 5.04 13.19
CA GLY A 103 4.36 5.61 13.81
C GLY A 103 3.23 5.83 12.80
N THR A 104 3.54 6.24 11.57
CA THR A 104 2.51 6.43 10.52
C THR A 104 1.88 5.09 10.14
N LEU A 105 2.70 4.06 9.90
CA LEU A 105 2.20 2.72 9.59
C LEU A 105 1.39 2.11 10.75
N HIS A 106 1.88 2.25 11.98
CA HIS A 106 1.20 1.78 13.18
C HIS A 106 -0.21 2.36 13.31
N HIS A 107 -0.34 3.69 13.16
CA HIS A 107 -1.62 4.37 13.24
C HIS A 107 -2.56 3.98 12.09
N LEU A 108 -2.06 3.80 10.87
CA LEU A 108 -2.86 3.34 9.72
C LEU A 108 -3.44 1.94 9.96
N LEU A 109 -2.60 0.99 10.39
CA LEU A 109 -3.05 -0.38 10.66
C LEU A 109 -4.05 -0.44 11.82
N ASN A 110 -3.79 0.30 12.91
CA ASN A 110 -4.72 0.36 14.04
C ASN A 110 -6.05 1.01 13.67
N GLY A 111 -6.01 2.10 12.88
CA GLY A 111 -7.21 2.75 12.36
C GLY A 111 -8.04 1.80 11.52
N TRP A 112 -7.40 1.03 10.63
CA TRP A 112 -8.09 0.02 9.82
C TRP A 112 -8.69 -1.11 10.66
N VAL A 113 -7.92 -1.69 11.59
CA VAL A 113 -8.41 -2.76 12.48
C VAL A 113 -9.58 -2.32 13.36
N SER A 114 -9.60 -1.03 13.73
CA SER A 114 -10.64 -0.40 14.54
C SER A 114 -11.86 0.04 13.74
N SER A 115 -11.77 0.08 12.40
CA SER A 115 -12.91 0.42 11.55
C SER A 115 -14.02 -0.65 11.69
N THR A 116 -15.26 -0.17 11.78
CA THR A 116 -16.45 -1.01 12.02
C THR A 116 -16.86 -1.81 10.78
N ASP A 117 -16.42 -1.40 9.59
CA ASP A 117 -16.79 -2.05 8.35
C ASP A 117 -15.68 -2.99 7.84
N LYS A 118 -15.58 -4.15 8.51
CA LYS A 118 -14.63 -5.22 8.12
C LYS A 118 -15.11 -6.05 6.94
N THR A 119 -16.26 -5.69 6.35
CA THR A 119 -16.82 -6.35 5.15
C THR A 119 -16.34 -5.70 3.85
N ALA A 120 -15.83 -4.47 3.93
CA ALA A 120 -15.11 -3.82 2.85
C ALA A 120 -13.83 -4.58 2.50
N ARG A 121 -13.51 -4.64 1.21
CA ARG A 121 -12.28 -5.24 0.69
C ARG A 121 -11.07 -4.63 1.40
N SER A 122 -10.23 -5.48 2.00
CA SER A 122 -8.99 -5.02 2.64
C SER A 122 -8.08 -4.35 1.61
N PRO A 123 -7.67 -3.09 1.81
CA PRO A 123 -6.68 -2.48 0.94
C PRO A 123 -5.30 -3.10 1.18
N LEU A 124 -4.40 -2.92 0.21
CA LEU A 124 -2.98 -3.19 0.39
C LEU A 124 -2.32 -1.98 1.07
N PHE A 125 -1.75 -2.18 2.25
CA PHE A 125 -0.94 -1.16 2.91
C PHE A 125 0.51 -1.22 2.42
N VAL A 126 1.04 -0.07 1.98
CA VAL A 126 2.42 0.07 1.50
C VAL A 126 3.13 1.14 2.35
N PRO A 127 4.16 0.79 3.12
CA PRO A 127 4.97 1.79 3.80
C PRO A 127 5.91 2.46 2.80
N LEU A 128 5.98 3.80 2.85
CA LEU A 128 7.05 4.57 2.22
C LEU A 128 7.95 5.11 3.35
N PRO A 129 9.12 4.49 3.60
CA PRO A 129 9.93 4.74 4.79
C PRO A 129 10.61 6.11 4.71
N LEU A 130 10.02 7.07 5.41
CA LEU A 130 10.49 8.46 5.52
C LEU A 130 10.65 8.87 7.01
N GLY A 131 10.63 7.88 7.90
CA GLY A 131 10.78 8.03 9.36
C GLY A 131 12.11 8.56 9.80
#